data_AF-A0A257LMQ5-F1
#
_entry.id   AF-A0A257LMQ5-F1
#
_cell.length_a   1.000
_cell.length_b   1.000
_cell.length_c   1.000
_cell.angle_alpha   90.00
_cell.angle_beta   90.00
_cell.angle_gamma   90.00
#
_symmetry.space_group_name_H-M   'P 1'
#
loop_
_entity.id
_entity.type
_entity.pdbx_description
1 polymer ?
#
loop_
_entity_poly.entity_id
_entity_poly.type
_entity_poly.pdbx_seq_one_letter_code
_entity_poly.pdbx_strand_id
1 'polypeptide(L)'
;WQRTADGTLTVTAKTKPTAALLWQATNPNARDFRLETVGPVWTSTPLTADGDTFTAKTVAPSAGWTSSFIELTFDVGARDPLKLTTDIAVTPDTLPFPSHAVEMPKGFLQNAAKPTR
;
A
#
# COMPACT_ATOMS: atom_id res chain seq x y z
N TRP A 1 4.11 9.99 2.30
CA TRP A 1 3.11 9.23 3.07
C TRP A 1 3.84 8.14 3.85
N GLN A 2 3.20 7.54 4.84
CA GLN A 2 3.74 6.45 5.67
C GLN A 2 2.73 5.31 5.74
N ARG A 3 3.23 4.08 5.76
CA ARG A 3 2.43 2.85 5.94
C ARG A 3 2.97 2.08 7.13
N THR A 4 2.08 1.66 8.03
CA THR A 4 2.40 0.77 9.15
C THR A 4 2.01 -0.67 8.82
N ALA A 5 2.60 -1.63 9.55
CA ALA A 5 2.37 -3.05 9.34
C ALA A 5 0.90 -3.48 9.57
N ASP A 6 0.13 -2.71 10.34
CA ASP A 6 -1.28 -2.97 10.60
C ASP A 6 -2.22 -2.46 9.48
N GLY A 7 -1.65 -2.01 8.36
CA GLY A 7 -2.42 -1.54 7.20
C GLY A 7 -2.90 -0.10 7.30
N THR A 8 -2.39 0.68 8.26
CA THR A 8 -2.68 2.11 8.35
C THR A 8 -1.81 2.89 7.37
N LEU A 9 -2.45 3.75 6.59
CA LEU A 9 -1.83 4.67 5.64
C LEU A 9 -2.09 6.10 6.09
N THR A 10 -1.02 6.89 6.19
CA THR A 10 -1.09 8.30 6.61
C THR A 10 -0.39 9.19 5.59
N VAL A 11 -1.08 10.24 5.16
CA VAL A 11 -0.54 11.27 4.27
C VAL A 11 -0.75 12.65 4.86
N THR A 12 0.28 13.49 4.80
CA THR A 12 0.21 14.91 5.19
C THR A 12 0.33 15.75 3.94
N ALA A 13 -0.58 16.70 3.74
CA ALA A 13 -0.62 17.59 2.59
C ALA A 13 -0.42 19.04 3.03
N LYS A 14 0.71 19.65 2.63
CA LYS A 14 1.00 21.07 2.95
C LYS A 14 0.06 22.05 2.26
N THR A 15 -0.33 21.72 1.03
CA THR A 15 -1.40 22.43 0.31
C THR A 15 -2.70 21.73 0.62
N LYS A 16 -3.76 22.47 0.92
CA LYS A 16 -5.07 21.89 1.24
C LYS A 16 -5.71 21.27 -0.02
N PRO A 17 -6.00 19.96 -0.04
CA PRO A 17 -6.77 19.36 -1.12
C PRO A 17 -8.25 19.77 -1.03
N THR A 18 -8.93 19.76 -2.16
CA THR A 18 -10.39 19.97 -2.26
C THR A 18 -11.18 18.71 -1.94
N ALA A 19 -10.57 17.53 -2.11
CA ALA A 19 -11.13 16.25 -1.70
C ALA A 19 -10.04 15.23 -1.39
N ALA A 20 -10.35 14.28 -0.52
CA ALA A 20 -9.55 13.09 -0.25
C ALA A 20 -10.44 11.85 -0.28
N LEU A 21 -9.97 10.79 -0.94
CA LEU A 21 -10.67 9.51 -1.06
C LEU A 21 -9.76 8.36 -0.63
N LEU A 22 -10.30 7.40 0.12
CA LEU A 22 -9.73 6.08 0.31
C LEU A 22 -10.29 5.16 -0.77
N TRP A 23 -9.42 4.67 -1.64
CA TRP A 23 -9.76 3.63 -2.61
C TRP A 23 -9.43 2.25 -2.05
N GLN A 24 -10.32 1.27 -2.27
CA GLN A 24 -10.15 -0.10 -1.81
C GLN A 24 -10.64 -1.13 -2.83
N ALA A 25 -9.95 -2.27 -2.91
CA ALA A 25 -10.37 -3.46 -3.64
C ALA A 25 -10.01 -4.73 -2.87
N THR A 26 -10.98 -5.64 -2.71
CA THR A 26 -10.78 -6.92 -2.01
C THR A 26 -10.76 -8.06 -3.02
N ASN A 27 -9.74 -8.92 -2.91
CA ASN A 27 -9.67 -10.19 -3.63
C ASN A 27 -9.54 -11.34 -2.62
N PRO A 28 -10.56 -12.20 -2.46
CA PRO A 28 -10.51 -13.32 -1.51
C PRO A 28 -9.57 -14.45 -1.95
N ASN A 29 -9.16 -14.50 -3.22
CA ASN A 29 -8.53 -15.66 -3.83
C ASN A 29 -7.06 -15.43 -4.22
N ALA A 30 -6.63 -14.19 -4.45
CA ALA A 30 -5.26 -13.88 -4.88
C ALA A 30 -4.82 -12.47 -4.46
N ARG A 31 -3.50 -12.27 -4.35
CA ARG A 31 -2.90 -10.94 -4.12
C ARG A 31 -2.72 -10.17 -5.44
N ASP A 32 -3.80 -10.06 -6.20
CA ASP A 32 -3.87 -9.39 -7.51
C ASP A 32 -5.21 -8.64 -7.63
N PHE A 33 -5.17 -7.36 -7.96
CA PHE A 33 -6.30 -6.43 -7.90
C PHE A 33 -6.59 -5.77 -9.26
N ARG A 34 -6.02 -6.31 -10.33
CA ARG A 34 -6.23 -5.83 -11.70
C ARG A 34 -7.63 -6.17 -12.19
N LEU A 35 -8.17 -5.31 -13.06
CA LEU A 35 -9.50 -5.45 -13.63
C LEU A 35 -9.72 -6.83 -14.27
N GLU A 36 -8.71 -7.33 -14.97
CA GLU A 36 -8.76 -8.62 -15.67
C GLU A 36 -8.84 -9.82 -14.72
N THR A 37 -8.36 -9.65 -13.48
CA THR A 37 -8.33 -10.72 -12.48
C THR A 37 -9.58 -10.71 -11.60
N VAL A 38 -10.06 -9.53 -11.19
CA VAL A 38 -11.12 -9.40 -10.16
C VAL A 38 -12.35 -8.61 -10.59
N GLY A 39 -12.34 -8.05 -11.80
CA GLY A 39 -13.39 -7.13 -12.25
C GLY A 39 -13.31 -5.76 -11.59
N PRO A 40 -14.32 -4.89 -11.81
CA PRO A 40 -14.32 -3.50 -11.35
C PRO A 40 -14.73 -3.40 -9.86
N VAL A 41 -13.94 -4.01 -8.98
CA VAL A 41 -14.22 -4.08 -7.53
C VAL A 41 -13.65 -2.91 -6.72
N TRP A 42 -12.94 -2.00 -7.38
CA TRP A 42 -12.43 -0.79 -6.74
C TRP A 42 -13.56 0.15 -6.38
N THR A 43 -13.63 0.52 -5.10
CA THR A 43 -14.61 1.47 -4.56
C THR A 43 -13.87 2.55 -3.76
N SER A 44 -14.49 3.72 -3.60
CA SER A 44 -13.90 4.84 -2.88
C SER A 44 -14.82 5.35 -1.77
N THR A 45 -14.24 5.72 -0.62
CA THR A 45 -14.94 6.43 0.45
C THR A 45 -14.25 7.77 0.74
N PRO A 46 -14.99 8.86 1.04
CA PRO A 46 -14.39 10.12 1.44
C PRO A 46 -13.58 10.00 2.73
N LEU A 47 -12.44 10.68 2.78
CA LEU A 47 -11.62 10.83 4.00
C LEU A 47 -11.75 12.24 4.56
N THR A 48 -11.87 12.32 5.88
CA THR A 48 -11.80 13.57 6.63
C THR A 48 -10.37 13.82 7.09
N ALA A 49 -9.92 15.06 6.99
CA ALA A 49 -8.61 15.47 7.49
C ALA A 49 -8.65 15.73 9.00
N ASP A 50 -7.55 15.40 9.68
CA ASP A 50 -7.19 15.94 10.98
C ASP A 50 -6.05 16.97 10.77
N GLY A 51 -6.41 18.25 10.73
CA GLY A 51 -5.53 19.32 10.25
C GLY A 51 -5.11 19.08 8.79
N ASP A 52 -3.81 18.91 8.57
CA ASP A 52 -3.22 18.64 7.25
C ASP A 52 -3.01 17.14 6.98
N THR A 53 -3.49 16.27 7.89
CA THR A 53 -3.21 14.83 7.87
C THR A 53 -4.46 14.02 7.57
N PHE A 54 -4.33 13.05 6.65
CA PHE A 54 -5.35 12.08 6.30
C PHE A 54 -4.86 10.70 6.71
N THR A 55 -5.70 9.96 7.45
CA THR A 55 -5.39 8.63 7.94
C THR A 55 -6.48 7.66 7.51
N ALA A 56 -6.07 6.53 6.94
CA ALA A 56 -6.96 5.44 6.56
C ALA A 56 -6.40 4.13 7.10
N LYS A 57 -7.26 3.31 7.71
CA LYS A 57 -6.90 1.97 8.15
C LYS A 57 -7.72 0.95 7.39
N THR A 58 -7.04 0.11 6.61
CA THR A 58 -7.69 -1.01 5.91
C THR A 58 -7.71 -2.22 6.82
N VAL A 59 -8.91 -2.70 7.14
CA VAL A 59 -9.10 -3.94 7.92
C VAL A 59 -8.81 -5.14 7.04
N ALA A 60 -8.12 -6.14 7.60
CA ALA A 60 -7.89 -7.41 6.91
C ALA A 60 -9.24 -8.09 6.59
N PRO A 61 -9.46 -8.57 5.36
CA PRO A 61 -10.67 -9.30 5.02
C PRO A 61 -10.68 -10.67 5.70
N SER A 62 -11.85 -11.31 5.78
CA SER A 62 -11.97 -12.68 6.29
C SER A 62 -11.20 -13.72 5.46
N ALA A 63 -10.96 -13.43 4.19
CA ALA A 63 -10.16 -14.24 3.27
C ALA A 63 -9.44 -13.34 2.25
N GLY A 64 -8.25 -13.78 1.83
CA GLY A 64 -7.44 -13.12 0.81
C GLY A 64 -6.84 -11.79 1.27
N TRP A 65 -6.88 -10.79 0.39
CA TRP A 65 -6.24 -9.49 0.59
C TRP A 65 -7.13 -8.34 0.17
N THR A 66 -6.96 -7.20 0.82
CA THR A 66 -7.51 -5.91 0.42
C THR A 66 -6.37 -4.97 0.05
N SER A 67 -6.41 -4.43 -1.15
CA SER A 67 -5.54 -3.35 -1.61
C SER A 67 -6.22 -2.01 -1.35
N SER A 68 -5.44 -1.00 -0.96
CA SER A 68 -5.94 0.35 -0.70
C SER A 68 -4.91 1.43 -0.96
N PHE A 69 -5.37 2.63 -1.33
CA PHE A 69 -4.54 3.83 -1.45
C PHE A 69 -5.37 5.09 -1.19
N ILE A 70 -4.71 6.21 -0.90
CA ILE A 70 -5.37 7.52 -0.75
C ILE A 70 -5.18 8.33 -2.02
N GLU A 71 -6.26 8.87 -2.56
CA GLU A 71 -6.26 9.90 -3.62
C GLU A 71 -6.54 11.27 -2.99
N LEU A 72 -5.71 12.26 -3.32
CA LEU A 72 -5.91 13.66 -2.97
C LEU A 72 -6.17 14.46 -4.26
N THR A 73 -7.22 15.27 -4.25
CA THR A 73 -7.57 16.16 -5.36
C THR A 73 -7.22 17.61 -4.99
N PHE A 74 -6.52 18.31 -5.89
CA PHE A 74 -6.10 19.70 -5.70
C PHE A 74 -6.64 20.56 -6.84
N ASP A 75 -7.19 21.72 -6.48
CA ASP A 75 -7.42 22.79 -7.44
C ASP A 75 -6.11 23.53 -7.69
N VAL A 76 -5.66 23.51 -8.93
CA VAL A 76 -4.41 24.15 -9.39
C VAL A 76 -4.70 25.29 -10.37
N GLY A 77 -5.96 25.74 -10.49
CA GLY A 77 -6.37 26.78 -11.43
C GLY A 77 -6.38 26.33 -12.90
N ALA A 78 -6.32 25.01 -13.16
CA ALA A 78 -6.43 24.42 -14.48
C ALA A 78 -7.86 23.92 -14.76
N ARG A 79 -8.15 23.55 -16.01
CA ARG A 79 -9.45 22.98 -16.40
C ARG A 79 -9.80 21.73 -15.60
N ASP A 80 -8.83 20.83 -15.44
CA ASP A 80 -8.99 19.57 -14.72
C ASP A 80 -8.14 19.61 -13.44
N PRO A 81 -8.65 19.09 -12.31
CA PRO A 81 -7.92 19.12 -11.04
C PRO A 81 -6.72 18.18 -11.06
N LEU A 82 -5.68 18.51 -10.29
CA LEU A 82 -4.55 17.62 -10.09
C LEU A 82 -4.93 16.54 -9.06
N LYS A 83 -4.84 15.27 -9.45
CA LYS A 83 -5.00 14.13 -8.56
C LYS A 83 -3.66 13.47 -8.29
N LEU A 84 -3.34 13.27 -7.02
CA LEU A 84 -2.14 12.56 -6.58
C LEU A 84 -2.55 11.40 -5.68
N THR A 85 -1.86 10.27 -5.80
CA THR A 85 -2.11 9.09 -4.98
C THR A 85 -0.88 8.73 -4.16
N THR A 86 -1.10 8.03 -3.05
CA THR A 86 -0.03 7.29 -2.37
C THR A 86 0.36 6.04 -3.18
N ASP A 87 1.31 5.27 -2.65
CA ASP A 87 1.46 3.88 -3.04
C ASP A 87 0.27 3.03 -2.59
N ILE A 88 0.24 1.79 -3.07
CA ILE A 88 -0.72 0.78 -2.66
C ILE A 88 -0.26 0.13 -1.34
N ALA A 89 -1.16 0.11 -0.36
CA ALA A 89 -1.08 -0.72 0.83
C ALA A 89 -1.92 -1.99 0.63
N VAL A 90 -1.36 -3.17 0.94
CA VAL A 90 -2.09 -4.45 0.90
C VAL A 90 -2.23 -5.02 2.31
N THR A 91 -3.45 -5.37 2.72
CA THR A 91 -3.75 -5.94 4.04
C THR A 91 -4.43 -7.30 3.88
N PRO A 92 -3.96 -8.38 4.55
CA PRO A 92 -2.76 -8.42 5.40
C PRO A 92 -1.46 -8.28 4.59
N ASP A 93 -0.38 -7.84 5.23
CA ASP A 93 0.93 -7.72 4.57
C ASP A 93 1.66 -9.07 4.51
N THR A 94 1.02 -10.03 3.82
CA THR A 94 1.52 -11.39 3.59
C THR A 94 1.66 -11.65 2.11
N LEU A 95 2.55 -12.58 1.74
CA LEU A 95 2.70 -13.07 0.38
C LEU A 95 1.98 -14.42 0.22
N PRO A 96 1.42 -14.72 -0.97
CA PRO A 96 0.76 -15.99 -1.23
C PRO A 96 1.74 -17.18 -1.37
N PHE A 97 3.05 -16.93 -1.27
CA PHE A 97 4.11 -17.93 -1.36
C PHE A 97 5.22 -17.64 -0.33
N PRO A 98 5.98 -18.66 0.11
CA PRO A 98 7.10 -18.47 1.03
C PRO A 98 8.23 -17.68 0.37
N SER A 99 9.07 -17.04 1.20
CA SER A 99 10.31 -16.44 0.70
C SER A 99 11.18 -17.51 0.04
N HIS A 100 11.87 -17.12 -1.04
CA HIS A 100 12.81 -18.02 -1.69
C HIS A 100 13.92 -18.37 -0.70
N ALA A 101 14.18 -19.66 -0.50
CA ALA A 101 15.34 -20.09 0.26
C ALA A 101 16.59 -19.65 -0.51
N VAL A 102 17.46 -18.85 0.11
CA VAL A 102 18.78 -18.57 -0.47
C VAL A 102 19.58 -19.85 -0.37
N GLU A 103 19.63 -20.65 -1.44
CA GLU A 103 20.68 -21.65 -1.57
C GLU A 103 22.00 -20.89 -1.75
N MET A 104 22.87 -20.97 -0.75
CA MET A 104 24.20 -20.39 -0.85
C MET A 104 24.91 -21.08 -2.03
N PRO A 105 25.40 -20.31 -3.03
CA PRO A 105 26.10 -20.91 -4.15
C PRO A 105 27.33 -21.66 -3.62
N LYS A 106 27.55 -22.88 -4.12
CA LYS A 106 28.74 -23.67 -3.82
C LYS A 106 29.97 -22.93 -4.38
N GLY A 107 30.59 -22.10 -3.55
CA GLY A 107 31.74 -21.29 -3.94
C GLY A 107 31.92 -19.97 -3.18
N PHE A 108 30.93 -19.49 -2.41
CA PHE A 108 31.14 -18.30 -1.58
C PHE A 108 32.14 -18.63 -0.46
N LEU A 109 33.23 -17.86 -0.36
CA LEU A 109 34.36 -18.11 0.53
C LEU A 109 33.90 -18.19 2.00
N GLN A 110 33.75 -19.41 2.53
CA GLN A 110 33.53 -19.65 3.96
C GLN A 110 34.80 -19.50 4.80
N ASN A 111 35.92 -19.11 4.18
CA ASN A 111 37.22 -18.96 4.82
C ASN A 111 37.51 -17.48 5.17
N ALA A 112 36.60 -16.81 5.87
CA ALA A 112 37.01 -15.72 6.74
C ALA A 112 37.30 -16.36 8.11
N ALA A 113 38.59 -16.59 8.37
CA ALA A 113 39.07 -17.15 9.62
C ALA A 113 38.45 -16.40 10.82
N LYS A 114 37.96 -17.15 11.82
CA LYS A 114 37.64 -16.59 13.14
C LYS A 114 38.88 -15.89 13.68
N PRO A 115 38.81 -14.62 14.13
CA PRO A 115 39.91 -14.05 14.89
C PRO A 115 39.94 -14.74 16.27
N THR A 116 40.96 -15.56 16.49
CA THR A 116 41.34 -16.04 17.83
C THR A 116 42.21 -14.97 18.50
N ARG A 117 41.87 -14.66 19.75
CA ARG A 117 42.60 -13.77 20.67
C ARG A 117 43.98 -14.31 21.00
#